data_AF-A0A523H4W8-F1
#
_entry.id   AF-A0A523H4W8-F1
#
_cell.length_a   1.000
_cell.length_b   1.000
_cell.length_c   1.000
_cell.angle_alpha   90.00
_cell.angle_beta   90.00
_cell.angle_gamma   90.00
#
_symmetry.space_group_name_H-M   'P 1'
#
loop_
_entity.id
_entity.type
_entity.pdbx_description
1 polymer ?
#
loop_
_entity_poly.entity_id
_entity_poly.type
_entity_poly.pdbx_seq_one_letter_code
_entity_poly.pdbx_strand_id
1 'polypeptide(L)'
;MKSSNSALFFAILLALSTFSATQPGENVELEEAKIHLNEGNTKKATDILKRLVATKTLSTESHIEASELLAVAYIFDGDDEEAEDVFANLINEHKEYRYPHYQPQKPP
;
A
#
# COMPACT_ATOMS: atom_id res chain seq x y z
N MET A 1 29.04 -3.52 4.94
CA MET A 1 28.06 -4.44 4.32
C MET A 1 27.06 -4.84 5.39
N LYS A 2 25.90 -4.16 5.48
CA LYS A 2 24.80 -4.53 6.37
C LYS A 2 23.96 -5.57 5.62
N SER A 3 23.95 -6.81 6.11
CA SER A 3 23.29 -7.93 5.47
C SER A 3 21.77 -7.88 5.65
N SER A 4 21.05 -7.87 4.53
CA SER A 4 20.10 -8.93 4.17
C SER A 4 18.93 -9.26 5.11
N ASN A 5 18.32 -8.28 5.81
CA ASN A 5 17.00 -8.49 6.43
C ASN A 5 15.87 -7.92 5.58
N SER A 6 16.08 -6.79 4.90
CA SER A 6 15.07 -6.18 4.03
C SER A 6 14.69 -7.11 2.86
N ALA A 7 15.68 -7.72 2.18
CA ALA A 7 15.46 -8.61 1.04
C ALA A 7 14.59 -9.85 1.36
N LEU A 8 14.72 -10.40 2.58
CA LEU A 8 13.91 -11.52 3.03
C LEU A 8 12.47 -11.07 3.36
N PHE A 9 12.32 -9.89 3.95
CA PHE A 9 11.02 -9.27 4.19
C PHE A 9 10.29 -8.97 2.88
N PHE A 10 11.00 -8.45 1.86
CA PHE A 10 10.50 -8.24 0.50
C PHE A 10 10.00 -9.55 -0.14
N ALA A 11 10.80 -10.62 -0.09
CA ALA A 11 10.42 -11.91 -0.67
C ALA A 11 9.16 -12.49 -0.01
N ILE A 12 9.01 -12.30 1.30
CA ILE A 12 7.83 -12.76 2.05
C ILE A 12 6.62 -11.89 1.71
N LEU A 13 6.74 -10.56 1.74
CA LEU A 13 5.64 -9.64 1.44
C LEU A 13 5.15 -9.79 -0.02
N LEU A 14 6.06 -9.93 -0.97
CA LEU A 14 5.75 -10.21 -2.39
C LEU A 14 5.14 -11.60 -2.59
N ALA A 15 5.63 -12.63 -1.89
CA ALA A 15 5.03 -13.96 -1.96
C ALA A 15 3.58 -13.96 -1.45
N LEU A 16 3.26 -13.15 -0.44
CA LEU A 16 1.87 -12.98 0.01
C LEU A 16 1.01 -12.23 -1.02
N SER A 17 1.53 -11.21 -1.71
CA SER A 17 0.74 -10.48 -2.72
C SER A 17 0.54 -11.27 -4.02
N THR A 18 1.47 -12.15 -4.40
CA THR A 18 1.29 -13.04 -5.57
C THR A 18 0.26 -14.15 -5.39
N PHE A 19 -0.21 -14.43 -4.16
CA PHE A 19 -1.26 -15.44 -3.93
C PHE A 19 -2.64 -14.95 -4.40
N SER A 20 -2.85 -13.63 -4.53
CA SER A 20 -3.98 -13.05 -5.26
C SER A 20 -3.69 -12.93 -6.75
N ALA A 21 -3.29 -14.03 -7.39
CA ALA A 21 -3.29 -14.08 -8.85
C ALA A 21 -4.74 -14.05 -9.35
N THR A 22 -5.17 -12.94 -9.98
CA THR A 22 -5.70 -12.86 -11.36
C THR A 22 -6.69 -11.68 -11.54
N GLN A 23 -6.20 -10.50 -11.95
CA GLN A 23 -6.84 -9.67 -12.98
C GLN A 23 -5.74 -8.86 -13.70
N PRO A 24 -5.44 -9.15 -14.98
CA PRO A 24 -4.55 -8.31 -15.75
C PRO A 24 -5.27 -6.99 -16.08
N GLY A 25 -4.76 -5.88 -15.55
CA GLY A 25 -4.85 -4.59 -16.25
C GLY A 25 -5.82 -3.51 -15.76
N GLU A 26 -6.06 -3.35 -14.45
CA GLU A 26 -6.78 -2.14 -14.00
C GLU A 26 -5.89 -0.89 -13.93
N ASN A 27 -4.56 -1.01 -13.75
CA ASN A 27 -3.69 0.16 -13.74
C ASN A 27 -2.22 -0.14 -14.12
N VAL A 28 -1.78 0.34 -15.30
CA VAL A 28 -0.40 0.19 -15.78
C VAL A 28 0.61 0.87 -14.86
N GLU A 29 0.25 2.00 -14.24
CA GLU A 29 1.14 2.73 -13.34
C GLU A 29 1.34 1.97 -12.02
N LEU A 30 0.34 1.21 -11.54
CA LEU A 30 0.49 0.38 -10.34
C LEU A 30 1.52 -0.74 -10.57
N GLU A 31 1.48 -1.38 -11.73
CA GLU A 31 2.50 -2.35 -12.12
C GLU A 31 3.88 -1.70 -12.32
N GLU A 32 3.95 -0.48 -12.88
CA GLU A 32 5.21 0.28 -12.96
C GLU A 32 5.79 0.56 -11.56
N ALA A 33 4.95 0.94 -10.59
CA ALA A 33 5.37 1.16 -9.22
C ALA A 33 5.92 -0.12 -8.57
N LYS A 34 5.27 -1.27 -8.80
CA LYS A 34 5.73 -2.58 -8.31
C LYS A 34 7.10 -2.95 -8.86
N ILE A 35 7.32 -2.72 -10.16
CA ILE A 35 8.62 -2.93 -10.80
C ILE A 35 9.68 -2.04 -10.15
N HIS A 36 9.39 -0.75 -9.94
CA HIS A 36 10.35 0.15 -9.30
C HIS A 36 10.67 -0.22 -7.85
N LEU A 37 9.69 -0.66 -7.06
CA LEU A 37 9.96 -1.19 -5.72
C LEU A 37 10.91 -2.40 -5.78
N ASN A 38 10.67 -3.31 -6.71
CA ASN A 38 11.48 -4.52 -6.87
C ASN A 38 12.92 -4.23 -7.35
N GLU A 39 13.11 -3.16 -8.11
CA GLU A 39 14.42 -2.66 -8.52
C GLU A 39 15.13 -1.83 -7.43
N GLY A 40 14.47 -1.56 -6.30
CA GLY A 40 14.98 -0.68 -5.24
C GLY A 40 14.90 0.81 -5.59
N ASN A 41 14.17 1.17 -6.64
CA ASN A 41 13.89 2.54 -7.06
C ASN A 41 12.76 3.15 -6.23
N THR A 42 12.90 3.13 -4.89
CA THR A 42 11.86 3.50 -3.91
C THR A 42 11.26 4.87 -4.19
N LYS A 43 12.09 5.90 -4.40
CA LYS A 43 11.61 7.25 -4.72
C LYS A 43 10.64 7.30 -5.90
N LYS A 44 10.96 6.60 -7.01
CA LYS A 44 10.10 6.63 -8.21
C LYS A 44 8.80 5.86 -7.98
N ALA A 45 8.87 4.74 -7.26
CA ALA A 45 7.68 4.01 -6.84
C ALA A 45 6.78 4.88 -5.95
N THR A 46 7.34 5.53 -4.93
CA THR A 46 6.62 6.44 -4.02
C THR A 46 5.92 7.56 -4.80
N ASP A 47 6.60 8.21 -5.74
CA ASP A 47 6.03 9.29 -6.56
C ASP A 47 4.80 8.81 -7.38
N ILE A 48 4.86 7.59 -7.94
CA ILE A 48 3.73 6.99 -8.68
C ILE A 48 2.59 6.63 -7.73
N LEU A 49 2.90 5.95 -6.62
CA LEU A 49 1.90 5.47 -5.66
C LEU A 49 1.15 6.64 -4.98
N LYS A 50 1.84 7.74 -4.63
CA LYS A 50 1.19 8.95 -4.11
C LYS A 50 0.16 9.51 -5.09
N ARG A 51 0.50 9.55 -6.38
CA ARG A 51 -0.44 10.00 -7.42
C ARG A 51 -1.64 9.06 -7.51
N LEU A 52 -1.40 7.76 -7.51
CA LEU A 52 -2.44 6.73 -7.61
C LEU A 52 -3.40 6.72 -6.41
N VAL A 53 -2.88 6.84 -5.18
CA VAL A 53 -3.71 6.90 -3.96
C VAL A 53 -4.53 8.19 -3.92
N ALA A 54 -3.96 9.30 -4.40
CA ALA A 54 -4.67 10.58 -4.46
C ALA A 54 -5.77 10.61 -5.54
N THR A 55 -5.71 9.74 -6.55
CA THR A 55 -6.73 9.67 -7.61
C THR A 55 -7.84 8.70 -7.25
N LYS A 56 -9.09 9.16 -7.36
CA LYS A 56 -10.28 8.32 -7.11
C LYS A 56 -10.72 7.51 -8.35
N THR A 57 -9.78 7.23 -9.26
CA THR A 57 -10.05 6.52 -10.51
C THR A 57 -9.74 5.03 -10.43
N LEU A 58 -9.06 4.61 -9.37
CA LEU A 58 -8.78 3.20 -9.08
C LEU A 58 -10.07 2.49 -8.63
N SER A 59 -10.14 1.20 -8.94
CA SER A 59 -11.06 0.31 -8.22
C SER A 59 -10.69 0.28 -6.74
N THR A 60 -11.64 -0.12 -5.88
CA THR A 60 -11.38 -0.27 -4.44
C THR A 60 -10.18 -1.17 -4.17
N GLU A 61 -10.08 -2.32 -4.85
CA GLU A 61 -8.97 -3.25 -4.68
C GLU A 61 -7.62 -2.64 -5.11
N SER A 62 -7.59 -1.97 -6.27
CA SER A 62 -6.36 -1.31 -6.75
C SER A 62 -5.96 -0.13 -5.85
N HIS A 63 -6.92 0.58 -5.26
CA HIS A 63 -6.66 1.68 -4.32
C HIS A 63 -6.08 1.17 -3.01
N ILE A 64 -6.60 0.06 -2.49
CA ILE A 64 -6.05 -0.65 -1.33
C ILE A 64 -4.61 -1.09 -1.63
N GLU A 65 -4.37 -1.80 -2.75
CA GLU A 65 -3.02 -2.26 -3.12
C GLU A 65 -2.05 -1.08 -3.28
N ALA A 66 -2.46 0.00 -3.95
CA ALA A 66 -1.63 1.19 -4.10
C ALA A 66 -1.29 1.85 -2.75
N SER A 67 -2.24 1.88 -1.81
CA SER A 67 -2.04 2.45 -0.47
C SER A 67 -1.10 1.59 0.37
N GLU A 68 -1.26 0.27 0.34
CA GLU A 68 -0.36 -0.66 1.04
C GLU A 68 1.07 -0.56 0.50
N LEU A 69 1.24 -0.53 -0.83
CA LEU A 69 2.55 -0.37 -1.45
C LEU A 69 3.18 0.99 -1.14
N LEU A 70 2.38 2.06 -1.03
CA LEU A 70 2.87 3.39 -0.64
C LEU A 70 3.42 3.38 0.79
N ALA A 71 2.68 2.81 1.73
CA ALA A 71 3.13 2.69 3.12
C ALA A 71 4.41 1.84 3.22
N VAL A 72 4.50 0.76 2.45
CA VAL A 72 5.71 -0.06 2.34
C VAL A 72 6.89 0.75 1.81
N ALA A 73 6.69 1.58 0.80
CA ALA A 73 7.74 2.43 0.26
C ALA A 73 8.29 3.42 1.31
N TYR A 74 7.39 4.03 2.10
CA TYR A 74 7.79 4.90 3.21
C TYR A 74 8.57 4.16 4.30
N ILE A 75 8.16 2.94 4.68
CA ILE A 75 8.94 2.10 5.63
C ILE A 75 10.35 1.83 5.10
N PHE A 76 10.51 1.63 3.78
CA PHE A 76 11.84 1.42 3.19
C PHE A 76 12.74 2.64 3.26
N ASP A 77 12.16 3.83 3.07
CA ASP A 77 12.89 5.09 3.14
C ASP A 77 13.11 5.54 4.61
N GLY A 78 12.48 4.86 5.58
CA GLY A 78 12.61 5.12 7.02
C GLY A 78 11.60 6.16 7.55
N ASP A 79 10.57 6.45 6.77
CA ASP A 79 9.53 7.43 7.05
C ASP A 79 8.32 6.75 7.72
N ASP A 80 8.54 6.20 8.92
CA ASP A 80 7.51 5.41 9.64
C ASP A 80 6.22 6.21 9.90
N GLU A 81 6.32 7.52 10.18
CA GLU A 81 5.16 8.41 10.42
C GLU A 81 4.26 8.51 9.17
N GLU A 82 4.85 8.64 7.99
CA GLU A 82 4.11 8.71 6.73
C GLU A 82 3.45 7.36 6.38
N ALA A 83 4.13 6.25 6.68
CA ALA A 83 3.56 4.92 6.53
C ALA A 83 2.35 4.70 7.44
N GLU A 84 2.45 5.13 8.71
CA GLU A 84 1.33 5.09 9.67
C GLU A 84 0.14 5.93 9.18
N ASP A 85 0.38 7.14 8.67
CA ASP A 85 -0.66 8.02 8.14
C ASP A 85 -1.39 7.40 6.94
N VAL A 86 -0.66 6.75 6.02
CA VAL A 86 -1.27 6.05 4.88
C VAL A 86 -2.16 4.91 5.35
N PHE A 87 -1.69 4.06 6.27
CA PHE A 87 -2.52 2.97 6.81
C PHE A 87 -3.71 3.49 7.61
N ALA A 88 -3.56 4.55 8.40
CA ALA A 88 -4.64 5.15 9.15
C ALA A 88 -5.74 5.68 8.22
N ASN A 89 -5.37 6.36 7.13
CA ASN A 89 -6.29 6.84 6.11
C ASN A 89 -7.01 5.68 5.42
N LEU A 90 -6.29 4.66 4.98
CA LEU A 90 -6.86 3.47 4.35
C LEU A 90 -7.88 2.77 5.27
N ILE A 91 -7.52 2.58 6.55
CA ILE A 91 -8.44 2.01 7.54
C ILE A 91 -9.67 2.91 7.72
N ASN A 92 -9.49 4.23 7.83
CA ASN A 92 -10.60 5.17 8.00
C ASN A 92 -11.58 5.16 6.82
N GLU A 93 -11.07 5.07 5.59
CA GLU A 93 -11.88 5.00 4.37
C GLU A 93 -12.68 3.69 4.28
N HIS A 94 -12.15 2.59 4.82
CA HIS A 94 -12.80 1.28 4.81
C HIS A 94 -13.40 0.86 6.16
N LYS A 95 -13.43 1.76 7.17
CA LYS A 95 -14.05 1.51 8.49
C LYS A 95 -15.53 1.14 8.34
N GLU A 96 -16.20 1.67 7.33
CA GLU A 96 -17.62 1.41 7.06
C GLU A 96 -17.87 -0.01 6.54
N TYR A 97 -16.88 -0.67 5.95
CA TYR A 97 -17.00 -2.05 5.46
C TYR A 97 -16.74 -3.13 6.52
N ARG A 98 -16.01 -2.80 7.61
CA ARG A 98 -15.68 -3.79 8.65
C ARG A 98 -16.72 -3.88 9.77
N TYR A 99 -17.49 -2.81 10.03
CA TYR A 99 -18.57 -2.82 11.04
C TYR A 99 -19.71 -1.84 10.67
N PRO A 100 -20.67 -2.21 9.80
CA PRO A 100 -21.78 -1.32 9.41
C PRO A 100 -22.76 -0.97 10.56
N HIS A 101 -22.56 -1.53 11.76
CA HIS A 101 -23.42 -1.32 12.94
C HIS A 101 -22.72 -0.71 14.15
N TYR A 102 -21.46 -0.27 14.03
CA TYR A 102 -20.80 0.39 15.16
C TYR A 102 -21.19 1.87 15.22
N GLN A 103 -22.28 2.19 15.93
CA GLN A 103 -22.48 3.55 16.41
C GLN A 103 -21.60 3.74 17.65
N PRO A 104 -20.62 4.66 17.64
CA PRO A 104 -19.89 4.98 18.85
C PRO A 104 -20.90 5.49 19.87
N GLN A 105 -21.11 4.72 20.95
CA GLN A 105 -21.95 5.17 22.03
C GLN A 105 -21.32 6.42 22.62
N LYS A 106 -22.04 7.53 22.53
CA LYS A 106 -21.67 8.78 23.18
C LYS A 106 -21.52 8.45 24.69
N PRO A 107 -20.36 8.73 25.31
CA PRO A 107 -20.19 8.47 26.73
C PRO A 107 -21.27 9.26 27.52
N PRO A 108 -21.72 8.72 28.67
CA PRO A 108 -22.82 9.28 29.45
C PRO A 108 -22.60 10.73 29.88
#